data_AF-A0A8H6XQA0-F1
#
_entry.id   AF-A0A8H6XQA0-F1
#
_cell.length_a   1.000
_cell.length_b   1.000
_cell.length_c   1.000
_cell.angle_alpha   90.00
_cell.angle_beta   90.00
_cell.angle_gamma   90.00
#
_symmetry.space_group_name_H-M   'P 1'
#
loop_
_entity.id
_entity.type
_entity.pdbx_description
1 polymer ?
#
loop_
_entity_poly.entity_id
_entity_poly.type
_entity_poly.pdbx_seq_one_letter_code
_entity_poly.pdbx_strand_id
1 'polypeptide(L)'
;MNSFRCHQCGASGLTSTKPSDLNATPDLGKRHRALLNSNEAPVDSDVAIVKLAISKNDARLASLDSEIARLRELLEQLEEERVSLLSDRTQNQAILSPLRKMPPEVLGDIFFWTLPSLRVARATGTYITHSPWVLIHVSRRFREVAISTSSLWSLVVVIYRRVGVNVFVTHDRNTDNANTHTEAQDSFLWLRNVGPPASNPDI
;
A
#
# COMPACT_ATOMS: atom_id res chain seq x y z
N MET A 1 37.93 -20.23 21.50
CA MET A 1 37.17 -18.95 21.56
C MET A 1 37.14 -18.38 20.15
N ASN A 2 36.07 -18.62 19.38
CA ASN A 2 35.98 -18.07 18.01
C ASN A 2 34.93 -16.96 17.99
N SER A 3 35.40 -15.72 17.84
CA SER A 3 34.57 -14.55 17.57
C SER A 3 34.12 -14.62 16.12
N PHE A 4 32.82 -14.82 15.88
CA PHE A 4 32.23 -14.67 14.56
C PHE A 4 31.85 -13.20 14.37
N ARG A 5 32.58 -12.52 13.49
CA ARG A 5 32.28 -11.16 13.05
C ARG A 5 31.36 -11.24 11.83
N CYS A 6 30.24 -10.54 11.86
CA CYS A 6 29.44 -10.36 10.66
C CYS A 6 30.20 -9.46 9.68
N HIS A 7 30.52 -9.98 8.49
CA HIS A 7 31.22 -9.23 7.42
C HIS A 7 30.38 -8.05 6.89
N GLN A 8 29.05 -8.09 7.06
CA GLN A 8 28.14 -7.09 6.48
C GLN A 8 27.88 -5.88 7.39
N CYS A 9 27.98 -6.02 8.72
CA CYS A 9 27.67 -4.94 9.67
C CYS A 9 28.72 -4.74 10.77
N GLY A 10 29.80 -5.52 10.80
CA GLY A 10 30.87 -5.40 11.79
C GLY A 10 30.46 -5.79 13.22
N ALA A 11 29.19 -6.11 13.46
CA ALA A 11 28.69 -6.51 14.76
C ALA A 11 29.35 -7.85 15.17
N SER A 12 30.02 -7.80 16.32
CA SER A 12 30.39 -9.00 17.06
C SER A 12 29.09 -9.63 17.53
N GLY A 13 28.67 -10.74 16.92
CA GLY A 13 27.43 -11.40 17.31
C GLY A 13 27.44 -11.70 18.80
N LEU A 14 26.29 -11.49 19.46
CA LEU A 14 26.04 -12.02 20.78
C LEU A 14 26.39 -13.50 20.73
N THR A 15 27.47 -13.90 21.38
CA THR A 15 27.75 -15.32 21.56
C THR A 15 26.50 -15.90 22.18
N SER A 16 25.83 -16.80 21.46
CA SER A 16 24.77 -17.64 22.00
C SER A 16 25.41 -18.50 23.08
N THR A 17 25.61 -17.92 24.26
CA THR A 17 25.89 -18.67 25.47
C THR A 17 24.58 -19.38 25.75
N LYS A 18 24.54 -20.67 25.43
CA LYS A 18 23.45 -21.58 25.79
C LYS A 18 22.91 -21.23 27.19
N PRO A 19 21.58 -21.25 27.40
CA PRO A 19 21.04 -20.99 28.71
C PRO A 19 21.58 -22.03 29.70
N SER A 20 22.20 -21.50 30.74
CA SER A 20 22.38 -22.01 32.10
C SER A 20 22.42 -23.54 32.27
N ASP A 21 23.63 -24.03 32.56
CA ASP A 21 24.00 -25.41 32.84
C ASP A 21 23.36 -26.00 34.12
N LEU A 22 22.03 -26.11 34.20
CA LEU A 22 21.39 -27.02 35.16
C LEU A 22 21.84 -28.48 34.94
N ASN A 23 22.31 -28.79 33.73
CA ASN A 23 22.92 -30.06 33.34
C ASN A 23 24.39 -30.22 33.79
N ALA A 24 25.04 -29.21 34.40
CA ALA A 24 26.43 -29.35 34.87
C ALA A 24 26.53 -30.28 36.10
N THR A 25 25.45 -30.46 36.85
CA THR A 25 25.35 -31.44 37.93
C THR A 25 24.54 -32.65 37.45
N PRO A 26 25.17 -33.82 37.19
CA PRO A 26 24.51 -34.99 36.61
C PRO A 26 23.31 -35.50 37.42
N ASP A 27 23.33 -35.25 38.74
CA ASP A 27 22.32 -35.70 39.70
C ASP A 27 21.05 -34.83 39.67
N LEU A 28 21.22 -33.50 39.63
CA LEU A 28 20.10 -32.57 39.51
C LEU A 28 19.39 -32.73 38.16
N GLY A 29 20.10 -33.01 37.06
CA GLY A 29 19.47 -33.19 35.74
C GLY A 29 18.43 -34.33 35.70
N LYS A 30 18.67 -35.43 36.44
CA LYS A 30 17.73 -36.55 36.57
C LYS A 30 16.55 -36.19 37.47
N ARG A 31 16.83 -35.62 38.65
CA ARG A 31 15.81 -35.24 39.64
C ARG A 31 14.93 -34.09 39.17
N HIS A 32 15.49 -33.12 38.45
CA HIS A 32 14.77 -31.99 37.85
C HIS A 32 13.65 -32.47 36.91
N ARG A 33 13.91 -33.46 36.06
CA ARG A 33 12.88 -34.01 35.17
C ARG A 33 11.80 -34.78 35.95
N ALA A 34 12.17 -35.48 37.03
CA ALA A 34 11.22 -36.16 37.88
C ALA A 34 10.31 -35.16 38.62
N LEU A 35 10.89 -34.09 39.19
CA LEU A 35 10.19 -33.00 39.87
C LEU A 35 9.27 -32.21 38.94
N LEU A 36 9.60 -32.09 37.64
CA LEU A 36 8.69 -31.48 36.67
C LEU A 36 7.47 -32.37 36.34
N ASN A 37 7.55 -33.67 36.60
CA ASN A 37 6.51 -34.65 36.28
C ASN A 37 5.81 -35.22 37.53
N SER A 38 6.17 -34.77 38.74
CA SER A 38 5.59 -35.20 40.01
C SER A 38 5.32 -34.02 40.94
N ASN A 39 4.40 -34.18 41.89
CA ASN A 39 4.14 -33.19 42.94
C ASN A 39 5.03 -33.42 44.17
N GLU A 40 6.21 -34.02 43.98
CA GLU A 40 7.11 -34.34 45.08
C GLU A 40 7.88 -33.10 45.53
N ALA A 41 8.07 -32.95 46.85
CA ALA A 41 8.77 -31.79 47.40
C ALA A 41 10.27 -31.86 47.03
N PRO A 42 10.85 -30.79 46.46
CA PRO A 42 12.27 -30.76 46.16
C PRO A 42 13.12 -30.72 47.43
N VAL A 43 14.30 -31.33 47.37
CA VAL A 43 15.29 -31.30 48.45
C VAL A 43 15.90 -29.91 48.55
N ASP A 44 16.27 -29.46 49.75
CA ASP A 44 16.83 -28.11 49.98
C ASP A 44 18.03 -27.75 49.08
N SER A 45 18.89 -28.74 48.78
CA SER A 45 19.99 -28.58 47.83
C SER A 45 19.51 -28.22 46.42
N ASP A 46 18.42 -28.85 45.98
CA ASP A 46 17.86 -28.68 44.64
C ASP A 46 17.14 -27.32 44.56
N VAL A 47 16.46 -26.92 45.65
CA VAL A 47 15.84 -25.59 45.78
C VAL A 47 16.88 -24.48 45.63
N ALA A 48 18.04 -24.59 46.29
CA ALA A 48 19.11 -23.59 46.20
C ALA A 48 19.66 -23.46 44.76
N ILE A 49 19.91 -24.59 44.08
CA ILE A 49 20.44 -24.59 42.72
C ILE A 49 19.41 -24.03 41.72
N VAL A 50 18.15 -24.43 41.84
CA VAL A 50 17.07 -23.93 40.97
C VAL A 50 16.87 -22.43 41.16
N LYS A 51 16.88 -21.91 42.40
CA LYS A 51 16.80 -20.46 42.66
C LYS A 51 17.96 -19.69 42.05
N LEU A 52 19.19 -20.22 42.15
CA LEU A 52 20.36 -19.61 41.53
C LEU A 52 20.24 -19.59 40.00
N ALA A 53 19.77 -20.69 39.40
CA ALA A 53 19.56 -20.78 37.95
C ALA A 53 18.48 -19.80 37.46
N ILE A 54 17.38 -19.66 38.21
CA ILE A 54 16.34 -18.65 37.94
C ILE A 54 16.95 -17.25 37.98
N SER A 55 17.65 -16.89 39.06
CA SER A 55 18.26 -15.56 39.18
C SER A 55 19.27 -15.25 38.06
N LYS A 56 20.07 -16.24 37.65
CA LYS A 56 20.99 -16.12 36.51
C LYS A 56 20.24 -15.92 35.19
N ASN A 57 19.16 -16.67 34.98
CA ASN A 57 18.31 -16.52 33.79
C ASN A 57 17.63 -15.15 33.78
N ASP A 58 17.10 -14.67 34.90
CA ASP A 58 16.46 -13.36 35.02
C ASP A 58 17.43 -12.23 34.70
N ALA A 59 18.67 -12.30 35.22
CA ALA A 59 19.71 -11.32 34.89
C ALA A 59 20.07 -11.34 33.39
N ARG A 60 20.10 -12.53 32.78
CA ARG A 60 20.36 -12.66 31.34
C ARG A 60 19.18 -12.15 30.50
N LEU A 61 17.95 -12.42 30.90
CA LEU A 61 16.75 -11.91 30.25
C LEU A 61 16.73 -10.37 30.29
N ALA A 62 16.96 -9.78 31.46
CA ALA A 62 17.04 -8.32 31.61
C ALA A 62 18.12 -7.70 30.70
N SER A 63 19.29 -8.34 30.61
CA SER A 63 20.35 -7.90 29.69
C SER A 63 19.91 -7.99 28.22
N LEU A 64 19.25 -9.08 27.82
CA LEU A 64 18.75 -9.24 26.45
C LEU A 64 17.65 -8.23 26.14
N ASP A 65 16.71 -8.01 27.05
CA ASP A 65 15.62 -7.04 26.88
C ASP A 65 16.16 -5.62 26.73
N SER A 66 17.19 -5.25 27.50
CA SER A 66 17.86 -3.95 27.36
C SER A 66 18.52 -3.76 25.99
N GLU A 67 19.15 -4.82 25.45
CA GLU A 67 19.78 -4.77 24.14
C GLU A 67 18.75 -4.77 23.00
N ILE A 68 17.66 -5.53 23.16
CA ILE A 68 16.52 -5.48 22.23
C ILE A 68 15.93 -4.06 22.20
N ALA A 69 15.72 -3.43 23.36
CA ALA A 69 15.22 -2.06 23.42
C ALA A 69 16.16 -1.08 22.71
N ARG A 70 17.48 -1.17 22.98
CA ARG A 70 18.49 -0.34 22.33
C ARG A 70 18.52 -0.51 20.81
N LEU A 71 18.43 -1.75 20.32
CA LEU A 71 18.44 -2.04 18.89
C LEU A 71 17.15 -1.60 18.19
N ARG A 72 16.00 -1.69 18.87
CA ARG A 72 14.73 -1.17 18.35
C ARG A 72 14.74 0.34 18.19
N GLU A 73 15.25 1.06 19.19
CA GLU A 73 15.44 2.51 19.12
C GLU A 73 16.35 2.91 17.95
N LEU A 74 17.48 2.23 17.78
CA LEU A 74 18.38 2.47 16.65
C LEU A 74 17.71 2.18 15.30
N LEU A 75 16.90 1.12 15.23
CA LEU A 75 16.16 0.78 14.02
C LEU A 75 15.15 1.87 13.67
N GLU A 76 14.40 2.36 14.66
CA GLU A 76 13.41 3.44 14.49
C GLU A 76 14.07 4.71 13.95
N GLN A 77 15.20 5.14 14.54
CA GLN A 77 15.96 6.29 14.05
C GLN A 77 16.42 6.14 12.59
N LEU A 78 16.92 4.95 12.21
CA LEU A 78 17.34 4.67 10.84
C LEU A 78 16.15 4.62 9.86
N GLU A 79 14.99 4.13 10.30
CA GLU A 79 13.77 4.13 9.49
C GLU A 79 13.25 5.54 9.25
N GLU A 80 13.28 6.41 10.27
CA GLU A 80 12.94 7.84 10.14
C GLU A 80 13.87 8.55 9.15
N GLU A 81 15.19 8.36 9.29
CA GLU A 81 16.17 8.93 8.37
C GLU A 81 15.94 8.44 6.94
N ARG A 82 15.67 7.14 6.77
CA ARG A 82 15.35 6.56 5.46
C ARG A 82 14.12 7.19 4.84
N VAL A 83 13.05 7.39 5.61
CA VAL A 83 11.81 8.03 5.13
C VAL A 83 12.07 9.47 4.73
N SER A 84 12.82 10.22 5.53
CA SER A 84 13.22 11.60 5.21
C SER A 84 14.01 11.68 3.91
N LEU A 85 15.03 10.85 3.73
CA LEU A 85 15.85 10.82 2.51
C LEU A 85 15.05 10.40 1.27
N LEU A 86 14.11 9.46 1.42
CA LEU A 86 13.21 9.09 0.32
C LEU A 86 12.30 10.26 -0.07
N SER A 87 11.76 10.99 0.90
CA SER A 87 10.98 12.20 0.65
C SER A 87 11.82 13.23 -0.12
N ASP A 88 13.00 13.57 0.37
CA ASP A 88 13.90 14.53 -0.28
C ASP A 88 14.27 14.11 -1.70
N ARG A 89 14.56 12.81 -1.90
CA ARG A 89 14.82 12.25 -3.22
C ARG A 89 13.63 12.45 -4.15
N THR A 90 12.42 12.11 -3.72
CA THR A 90 11.22 12.26 -4.56
C THR A 90 10.95 13.71 -4.91
N GLN A 91 11.15 14.65 -3.98
CA GLN A 91 11.00 16.08 -4.23
C GLN A 91 12.03 16.57 -5.26
N ASN A 92 13.30 16.19 -5.10
CA ASN A 92 14.36 16.54 -6.03
C ASN A 92 14.14 15.93 -7.42
N GLN A 93 13.69 14.68 -7.51
CA GLN A 93 13.29 14.05 -8.77
C GLN A 93 12.11 14.79 -9.43
N ALA A 94 11.13 15.24 -8.65
CA ALA A 94 10.02 16.01 -9.16
C ALA A 94 10.47 17.38 -9.73
N ILE A 95 11.50 18.01 -9.14
CA ILE A 95 12.14 19.22 -9.68
C ILE A 95 12.82 18.94 -11.02
N LEU A 96 13.55 17.82 -11.12
CA LEU A 96 14.25 17.41 -12.34
C LEU A 96 13.32 16.76 -13.38
N SER A 97 12.02 16.67 -13.11
CA SER A 97 11.05 16.03 -14.00
C SER A 97 11.13 16.62 -15.41
N PRO A 98 11.25 15.77 -16.46
CA PRO A 98 11.27 16.22 -17.86
C PRO A 98 10.04 17.05 -18.25
N LEU A 99 8.90 16.81 -17.59
CA LEU A 99 7.66 17.57 -17.80
C LEU A 99 7.84 19.08 -17.51
N ARG A 100 8.80 19.47 -16.65
CA ARG A 100 9.12 20.89 -16.40
C ARG A 100 10.01 21.52 -17.48
N LYS A 101 10.69 20.72 -18.30
CA LYS A 101 11.56 21.20 -19.39
C LYS A 101 10.90 21.10 -20.77
N MET A 102 9.81 20.33 -20.87
CA MET A 102 9.12 20.09 -22.13
C MET A 102 8.45 21.36 -22.69
N PRO A 103 8.66 21.70 -23.98
CA PRO A 103 7.95 22.82 -24.61
C PRO A 103 6.43 22.68 -24.46
N PRO A 104 5.69 23.79 -24.33
CA PRO A 104 4.24 23.76 -24.16
C PRO A 104 3.52 23.09 -25.33
N GLU A 105 4.07 23.15 -26.55
CA GLU A 105 3.52 22.53 -27.75
C GLU A 105 3.53 21.00 -27.63
N VAL A 106 4.69 20.43 -27.28
CA VAL A 106 4.85 18.98 -27.10
C VAL A 106 3.98 18.48 -25.95
N LEU A 107 3.85 19.26 -24.88
CA LEU A 107 3.00 18.92 -23.75
C LEU A 107 1.50 18.94 -24.15
N GLY A 108 1.09 19.90 -24.98
CA GLY A 108 -0.26 19.97 -25.55
C GLY A 108 -0.57 18.79 -26.48
N ASP A 109 0.39 18.36 -27.29
CA ASP A 109 0.25 17.17 -28.14
C ASP A 109 0.06 15.91 -27.28
N ILE A 110 0.84 15.75 -26.20
CA ILE A 110 0.67 14.64 -25.26
C ILE A 110 -0.72 14.67 -24.64
N PHE A 111 -1.23 15.83 -24.23
CA PHE A 111 -2.58 15.97 -23.71
C PHE A 111 -3.63 15.49 -24.73
N PHE A 112 -3.46 15.86 -26.00
CA PHE A 112 -4.37 15.46 -27.06
C PHE A 112 -4.42 13.94 -27.25
N TRP A 113 -3.27 13.27 -27.21
CA TRP A 113 -3.18 11.81 -27.38
C TRP A 113 -3.58 11.01 -26.14
N THR A 114 -3.46 11.60 -24.95
CA THR A 114 -3.76 10.91 -23.68
C THR A 114 -5.21 10.99 -23.27
N LEU A 115 -5.97 11.96 -23.80
CA LEU A 115 -7.42 12.02 -23.62
C LEU A 115 -8.09 10.96 -24.52
N PRO A 116 -8.91 10.05 -23.96
CA PRO A 116 -9.53 9.02 -24.77
C PRO A 116 -10.60 9.61 -25.69
N SER A 117 -10.73 9.00 -26.87
CA SER A 117 -11.73 9.42 -27.84
C SER A 117 -13.15 9.36 -27.28
N LEU A 118 -14.03 10.20 -27.83
CA LEU A 118 -15.45 10.24 -27.50
C LEU A 118 -16.13 8.87 -27.47
N ARG A 119 -15.77 7.98 -28.40
CA ARG A 119 -16.38 6.66 -28.51
C ARG A 119 -16.10 5.84 -27.27
N VAL A 120 -14.87 5.92 -26.75
CA VAL A 120 -14.44 5.23 -25.53
C VAL A 120 -15.15 5.83 -24.32
N ALA A 121 -15.16 7.16 -24.19
CA ALA A 121 -15.84 7.84 -23.08
C ALA A 121 -17.35 7.56 -23.04
N ARG A 122 -18.00 7.41 -24.22
CA ARG A 122 -19.41 7.02 -24.32
C ARG A 122 -19.68 5.58 -23.89
N ALA A 123 -18.87 4.65 -24.37
CA ALA A 123 -19.03 3.23 -24.06
C ALA A 123 -18.82 2.92 -22.57
N THR A 124 -17.99 3.70 -21.88
CA THR A 124 -17.59 3.47 -20.49
C THR A 124 -18.30 4.37 -19.48
N GLY A 125 -19.00 5.42 -19.93
CA GLY A 125 -19.71 6.36 -19.06
C GLY A 125 -18.80 7.29 -18.24
N THR A 126 -17.49 7.29 -18.51
CA THR A 126 -16.44 7.97 -17.73
C THR A 126 -16.07 9.35 -18.30
N TYR A 127 -17.07 10.11 -18.76
CA TYR A 127 -16.86 11.40 -19.43
C TYR A 127 -16.12 12.44 -18.58
N ILE A 128 -16.31 12.43 -17.26
CA ILE A 128 -15.69 13.40 -16.33
C ILE A 128 -14.17 13.15 -16.22
N THR A 129 -13.75 11.89 -16.10
CA THR A 129 -12.33 11.50 -16.02
C THR A 129 -11.61 11.53 -17.37
N HIS A 130 -12.34 11.82 -18.44
CA HIS A 130 -11.84 11.84 -19.82
C HIS A 130 -11.96 13.20 -20.47
N SER A 131 -12.18 14.23 -19.65
CA SER A 131 -12.28 15.60 -20.11
C SER A 131 -10.95 16.34 -19.95
N PRO A 132 -10.62 17.31 -20.83
CA PRO A 132 -9.52 18.25 -20.62
C PRO A 132 -9.54 18.93 -19.25
N TRP A 133 -10.71 18.99 -18.60
CA TRP A 133 -10.87 19.46 -17.22
C TRP A 133 -9.92 18.76 -16.23
N VAL A 134 -9.64 17.47 -16.39
CA VAL A 134 -8.73 16.76 -15.47
C VAL A 134 -7.32 17.36 -15.51
N LEU A 135 -6.86 17.78 -16.69
CA LEU A 135 -5.52 18.32 -16.90
C LEU A 135 -5.34 19.67 -16.19
N ILE A 136 -6.38 20.52 -16.16
CA ILE A 136 -6.30 21.83 -15.52
C ILE A 136 -6.22 21.77 -13.98
N HIS A 137 -6.48 20.61 -13.39
CA HIS A 137 -6.40 20.39 -11.95
C HIS A 137 -5.05 19.79 -11.48
N VAL A 138 -4.17 19.39 -12.41
CA VAL A 138 -2.89 18.75 -12.06
C VAL A 138 -1.85 19.77 -11.56
N SER A 139 -1.60 20.83 -12.33
CA SER A 139 -0.62 21.87 -11.98
C SER A 139 -0.92 23.19 -12.69
N ARG A 140 -0.31 24.29 -12.22
CA ARG A 140 -0.43 25.60 -12.89
C ARG A 140 0.03 25.55 -14.35
N ARG A 141 1.16 24.89 -14.62
CA ARG A 141 1.70 24.74 -15.99
C ARG A 141 0.76 23.92 -16.88
N PHE A 142 0.22 22.81 -16.36
CA PHE A 142 -0.73 21.98 -17.12
C PHE A 142 -1.99 22.77 -17.46
N ARG A 143 -2.48 23.59 -16.51
CA ARG A 143 -3.60 24.49 -16.75
C ARG A 143 -3.31 25.52 -17.83
N GLU A 144 -2.16 26.21 -17.74
CA GLU A 144 -1.75 27.21 -18.74
C GLU A 144 -1.68 26.60 -20.14
N VAL A 145 -1.01 25.44 -20.28
CA VAL A 145 -0.90 24.73 -21.55
C VAL A 145 -2.27 24.25 -22.03
N ALA A 146 -3.02 23.53 -21.20
CA ALA A 146 -4.32 22.97 -21.58
C ALA A 146 -5.31 24.06 -22.01
N ILE A 147 -5.36 25.22 -21.34
CA ILE A 147 -6.21 26.35 -21.74
C ILE A 147 -5.73 26.97 -23.06
N SER A 148 -4.41 27.12 -23.24
CA SER A 148 -3.84 27.69 -24.47
C SER A 148 -4.00 26.80 -25.70
N THR A 149 -4.10 25.49 -25.52
CA THR A 149 -4.26 24.51 -26.59
C THR A 149 -5.74 24.35 -26.96
N SER A 150 -6.22 25.19 -27.87
CA SER A 150 -7.64 25.23 -28.30
C SER A 150 -8.17 23.90 -28.86
N SER A 151 -7.31 23.07 -29.47
CA SER A 151 -7.68 21.77 -30.02
C SER A 151 -8.19 20.79 -28.96
N LEU A 152 -7.73 20.89 -27.71
CA LEU A 152 -8.23 20.08 -26.59
C LEU A 152 -9.69 20.38 -26.26
N TRP A 153 -10.13 21.62 -26.51
CA TRP A 153 -11.48 22.12 -26.21
C TRP A 153 -12.39 22.16 -27.43
N SER A 154 -11.97 21.56 -28.55
CA SER A 154 -12.79 21.41 -29.75
C SER A 154 -14.13 20.72 -29.46
N LEU A 155 -14.15 19.90 -28.41
CA LEU A 155 -15.30 19.15 -27.98
C LEU A 155 -15.46 19.23 -26.46
N VAL A 156 -16.64 19.67 -26.02
CA VAL A 156 -17.02 19.67 -24.61
C VAL A 156 -18.33 18.88 -24.45
N VAL A 157 -18.29 17.85 -23.61
CA VAL A 157 -19.47 17.06 -23.25
C VAL A 157 -20.02 17.57 -21.93
N VAL A 158 -21.25 18.08 -21.93
CA VAL A 158 -21.95 18.50 -20.71
C VAL A 158 -22.95 17.42 -20.34
N ILE A 159 -22.77 16.86 -19.14
CA ILE A 159 -23.72 15.92 -18.56
C ILE A 159 -24.49 16.66 -17.49
N TYR A 160 -25.78 16.82 -17.71
CA TYR A 160 -26.69 17.29 -16.67
C TYR A 160 -27.62 16.14 -16.29
N ARG A 161 -27.79 15.94 -14.99
CA ARG A 161 -28.76 14.99 -14.48
C ARG A 161 -30.13 15.65 -14.51
N ARG A 162 -30.92 15.39 -15.54
CA ARG A 162 -32.35 15.75 -15.50
C ARG A 162 -33.03 14.79 -14.53
N VAL A 163 -33.72 15.31 -13.52
CA VAL A 163 -34.71 14.50 -12.79
C VAL A 163 -35.81 14.18 -13.82
N GLY A 164 -35.77 12.96 -14.38
CA GLY A 164 -36.81 12.44 -15.27
C GLY A 164 -36.36 11.83 -16.60
N VAL A 165 -35.33 12.34 -17.31
CA VAL A 165 -34.85 11.78 -18.61
C VAL A 165 -33.40 12.22 -18.89
N ASN A 166 -32.48 11.29 -19.16
CA ASN A 166 -31.12 11.64 -19.61
C ASN A 166 -31.15 12.15 -21.07
N VAL A 167 -30.77 13.40 -21.29
CA VAL A 167 -30.54 13.96 -22.63
C VAL A 167 -29.11 14.46 -22.67
N PHE A 168 -28.32 13.99 -23.65
CA PHE A 168 -26.93 14.40 -23.85
C PHE A 168 -26.88 15.41 -24.98
N VAL A 169 -26.41 16.63 -24.71
CA VAL A 169 -26.15 17.63 -25.75
C VAL A 169 -24.64 17.76 -25.90
N THR A 170 -24.13 17.38 -27.07
CA THR A 170 -22.74 17.63 -27.46
C THR A 170 -22.70 18.86 -28.34
N HIS A 171 -21.91 19.86 -27.98
CA HIS A 171 -21.64 21.01 -28.85
C HIS A 171 -20.26 20.80 -29.48
N ASP A 172 -20.24 20.56 -30.79
CA ASP A 172 -19.04 20.41 -31.59
C ASP A 172 -18.89 21.68 -32.43
N ARG A 173 -17.78 22.41 -32.28
CA ARG A 173 -17.53 23.65 -33.04
C ARG A 173 -17.18 23.41 -34.50
N ASN A 174 -16.94 22.16 -34.90
CA ASN A 174 -16.44 21.82 -36.24
C ASN A 174 -17.49 21.16 -37.14
N THR A 175 -18.76 21.12 -36.72
CA THR A 175 -19.86 20.65 -37.57
C THR A 175 -21.04 21.62 -37.50
N ASP A 176 -21.30 22.32 -38.61
CA ASP A 176 -22.51 23.12 -38.84
C ASP A 176 -23.78 22.24 -39.00
N ASN A 177 -23.85 21.11 -38.28
CA ASN A 177 -25.03 20.26 -38.29
C ASN A 177 -25.43 19.89 -36.85
N ALA A 178 -26.33 20.69 -36.29
CA ALA A 178 -27.01 20.40 -35.04
C ALA A 178 -28.00 19.23 -35.23
N ASN A 179 -27.51 17.99 -35.16
CA ASN A 179 -28.39 16.83 -35.08
C ASN A 179 -28.85 16.62 -33.63
N THR A 180 -30.04 17.15 -33.30
CA THR A 180 -30.77 16.80 -32.08
C THR A 180 -31.50 15.46 -32.26
N HIS A 181 -30.84 14.35 -31.93
CA HIS A 181 -31.55 13.07 -31.81
C HIS A 181 -32.21 12.99 -30.43
N THR A 182 -33.53 13.16 -30.41
CA THR A 182 -34.38 12.85 -29.27
C THR A 182 -34.86 11.41 -29.44
N GLU A 183 -34.10 10.44 -28.95
CA GLU A 183 -34.59 9.06 -28.86
C GLU A 183 -35.22 8.85 -27.49
N ALA A 184 -36.55 8.72 -27.50
CA ALA A 184 -37.37 8.38 -26.36
C ALA A 184 -36.97 7.00 -25.81
N GLN A 185 -37.05 6.87 -24.49
CA GLN A 185 -36.86 5.62 -23.77
C GLN A 185 -37.96 4.62 -24.14
N ASP A 186 -37.68 3.68 -25.04
CA ASP A 186 -38.43 2.43 -25.13
C ASP A 186 -37.81 1.37 -24.22
N SER A 187 -38.19 1.47 -22.96
CA SER A 187 -38.83 0.40 -22.18
C SER A 187 -38.38 -1.04 -22.46
N PHE A 188 -37.46 -1.53 -21.62
CA PHE A 188 -37.64 -2.71 -20.75
C PHE A 188 -38.73 -3.74 -21.11
N LEU A 189 -38.62 -4.42 -22.27
CA LEU A 189 -39.52 -5.55 -22.62
C LEU A 189 -38.83 -6.90 -22.83
N TRP A 190 -37.51 -7.03 -22.60
CA TRP A 190 -36.83 -8.32 -22.74
C TRP A 190 -36.56 -9.07 -21.41
N LEU A 191 -36.87 -8.48 -20.26
CA LEU A 191 -36.64 -9.09 -18.93
C LEU A 191 -37.84 -9.85 -18.34
N ARG A 192 -38.91 -10.10 -19.12
CA ARG A 192 -40.14 -10.76 -18.60
C ARG A 192 -40.20 -12.28 -18.78
N ASN A 193 -39.19 -12.93 -19.37
CA ASN A 193 -39.24 -14.37 -19.70
C ASN A 193 -38.12 -15.23 -19.08
N VAL A 194 -37.76 -15.00 -17.82
CA VAL A 194 -36.97 -15.98 -17.06
C VAL A 194 -37.84 -16.51 -15.92
N GLY A 195 -38.38 -17.72 -16.10
CA GLY A 195 -39.17 -18.42 -15.09
C GLY A 195 -38.34 -18.78 -13.84
N PRO A 196 -39.00 -19.09 -12.71
CA PRO A 196 -38.32 -19.29 -11.44
C PRO A 196 -37.46 -20.57 -11.42
N PRO A 197 -36.36 -20.60 -10.64
CA PRO A 197 -35.43 -21.72 -10.62
C PRO A 197 -36.02 -22.95 -9.90
N ALA A 198 -35.77 -24.12 -10.48
CA ALA A 198 -36.14 -25.41 -9.93
C ALA A 198 -35.44 -25.66 -8.57
N SER A 199 -36.24 -26.12 -7.61
CA SER A 199 -35.86 -26.66 -6.32
C SER A 199 -34.86 -27.82 -6.46
N ASN A 200 -33.75 -27.71 -5.74
CA ASN A 200 -32.79 -28.79 -5.51
C ASN A 200 -33.42 -29.84 -4.57
N PRO A 201 -33.42 -31.14 -4.90
CA PRO A 201 -33.77 -32.17 -3.93
C PRO A 201 -32.50 -32.66 -3.22
N ASP A 202 -32.64 -32.84 -1.91
CA ASP A 202 -31.70 -33.52 -1.02
C ASP A 202 -31.31 -34.92 -1.54
N ILE A 203 -30.01 -35.23 -1.47
CA ILE A 203 -29.32 -36.39 -0.83
C ILE A 203 -27.82 -36.22 -1.05
#